data_AF-A0A9X9WF34-F1
#
_entry.id   AF-A0A9X9WF34-F1
#
_cell.length_a   1.000
_cell.length_b   1.000
_cell.length_c   1.000
_cell.angle_alpha   90.00
_cell.angle_beta   90.00
_cell.angle_gamma   90.00
#
_symmetry.space_group_name_H-M   'P 1'
#
loop_
_entity.id
_entity.type
_entity.pdbx_description
1 polymer ?
#
loop_
_entity_poly.entity_id
_entity_poly.type
_entity_poly.pdbx_seq_one_letter_code
_entity_poly.pdbx_strand_id
1 'polypeptide(L)' 'MWRIWLLFDPRRVLVALSVFLMTLALLIHFILLSTDRFNWIEGPRPAPAASAPR' A
#
# COMPACT_ATOMS: atom_id res chain seq x y z
N MET A 1 25.36 20.76 3.31
CA MET A 1 24.50 19.61 2.96
C MET A 1 24.02 19.59 1.50
N TRP A 2 24.35 20.59 0.67
CA TRP A 2 24.04 20.59 -0.77
C TRP A 2 24.99 19.73 -1.61
N ARG A 3 26.17 19.39 -1.07
CA ARG A 3 27.19 18.55 -1.74
C ARG A 3 26.70 17.13 -2.08
N ILE A 4 25.63 16.65 -1.44
CA ILE A 4 25.03 15.34 -1.76
C ILE A 4 24.47 15.31 -3.20
N TRP A 5 24.03 16.46 -3.72
CA TRP A 5 23.56 16.62 -5.10
C TRP A 5 24.68 16.67 -6.14
N LEU A 6 25.96 16.75 -5.71
CA LEU A 6 27.10 16.62 -6.63
C LEU A 6 27.45 15.15 -6.90
N LEU A 7 27.04 14.25 -6.00
CA LEU A 7 27.27 12.80 -6.13
C LEU A 7 26.06 12.09 -6.76
N PHE A 8 24.85 12.60 -6.51
CA PHE A 8 23.61 12.02 -7.00
C PHE A 8 22.90 12.96 -7.96
N ASP A 9 22.61 12.47 -9.18
CA ASP A 9 21.82 13.20 -10.15
C ASP A 9 20.42 13.52 -9.57
N PRO A 10 20.09 14.81 -9.35
CA PRO A 10 18.88 15.20 -8.63
C PRO A 10 17.60 14.65 -9.26
N ARG A 11 17.56 14.60 -10.60
CA ARG A 11 16.45 14.04 -11.36
C ARG A 11 16.20 12.56 -11.04
N ARG A 12 17.27 11.77 -10.95
CA ARG A 12 17.16 10.33 -10.68
C ARG A 12 16.69 10.07 -9.25
N VAL A 13 17.19 10.84 -8.28
CA VAL A 13 16.78 10.72 -6.87
C VAL A 13 15.30 11.06 -6.71
N LEU A 14 14.82 12.15 -7.34
CA LEU A 14 13.41 12.53 -7.27
C LEU A 14 12.48 11.48 -7.89
N VAL A 15 12.86 10.91 -9.03
CA VAL A 15 12.10 9.82 -9.67
C VAL A 15 12.12 8.57 -8.81
N ALA A 16 13.28 8.15 -8.31
CA ALA A 16 13.41 6.98 -7.43
C ALA A 16 12.56 7.14 -6.17
N LEU A 17 12.58 8.30 -5.53
CA LEU A 17 11.77 8.59 -4.35
C LEU A 17 10.28 8.55 -4.68
N SER A 18 9.86 9.14 -5.80
CA SER A 18 8.46 9.15 -6.22
C SER A 18 7.94 7.74 -6.49
N VAL A 19 8.70 6.94 -7.24
CA VAL A 19 8.34 5.54 -7.55
C VAL A 19 8.34 4.69 -6.28
N PHE A 20 9.33 4.87 -5.41
CA PHE A 20 9.42 4.15 -4.14
C PHE A 20 8.20 4.44 -3.25
N LEU A 21 7.89 5.71 -3.02
CA LEU A 21 6.75 6.11 -2.20
C LEU A 21 5.42 5.69 -2.81
N MET A 22 5.27 5.78 -4.14
CA MET A 22 4.06 5.34 -4.82
C MET A 22 3.87 3.82 -4.71
N THR A 23 4.94 3.05 -4.92
CA THR A 23 4.91 1.58 -4.78
C THR A 23 4.57 1.20 -3.34
N LEU A 24 5.20 1.84 -2.35
CA LEU A 24 4.93 1.62 -0.93
C LEU A 24 3.48 1.94 -0.58
N ALA A 25 2.94 3.06 -1.08
CA ALA A 25 1.55 3.45 -0.87
C ALA A 25 0.58 2.40 -1.44
N LEU A 26 0.80 1.96 -2.69
CA LEU A 26 -0.03 0.92 -3.30
C LEU A 26 0.03 -0.38 -2.51
N LEU A 27 1.22 -0.81 -2.11
CA LEU A 27 1.43 -2.05 -1.35
C LEU A 27 0.66 -2.03 -0.02
N ILE A 28 0.68 -0.91 0.70
CA ILE A 28 -0.12 -0.71 1.92
C ILE A 28 -1.62 -0.80 1.62
N HIS A 29 -2.10 -0.11 0.58
CA HIS A 29 -3.53 -0.13 0.21
C HIS A 29 -3.99 -1.54 -0.18
N PHE A 30 -3.20 -2.28 -0.96
CA PHE A 30 -3.52 -3.66 -1.33
C PHE A 30 -3.57 -4.58 -0.11
N ILE A 31 -2.69 -4.40 0.89
CA ILE A 31 -2.75 -5.15 2.15
C ILE A 31 -4.05 -4.86 2.91
N LEU A 32 -4.38 -3.58 3.09
CA LEU A 32 -5.62 -3.16 3.77
C LEU A 32 -6.85 -3.74 3.06
N LEU A 33 -6.89 -3.63 1.73
CA LEU A 33 -8.00 -4.14 0.92
C LEU A 33 -8.07 -5.68 0.90
N SER A 34 -6.94 -6.38 1.02
CA SER A 34 -6.92 -7.84 1.13
C SER A 34 -7.48 -8.33 2.46
N THR A 35 -7.51 -7.49 3.51
CA THR A 35 -8.00 -7.87 4.82
C THR A 35 -9.50 -7.62 4.97
N ASP A 36 -10.22 -8.63 5.46
CA ASP A 36 -11.69 -8.61 5.57
C ASP A 36 -12.22 -7.48 6.47
N ARG A 37 -11.43 -7.07 7.47
CA ARG A 37 -11.78 -6.00 8.43
C ARG A 37 -11.54 -4.58 7.92
N PHE A 38 -10.51 -4.37 7.09
CA PHE A 38 -10.11 -3.03 6.64
C PHE A 38 -10.39 -2.79 5.15
N ASN A 39 -10.98 -3.77 4.45
CA ASN A 39 -11.45 -3.60 3.09
C ASN A 39 -12.68 -2.69 3.08
N TRP A 40 -12.45 -1.43 2.73
CA TRP A 40 -13.49 -0.41 2.66
C TRP A 40 -14.33 -0.47 1.38
N ILE A 41 -13.95 -1.28 0.39
CA ILE A 41 -14.70 -1.42 -0.88
C ILE A 41 -15.81 -2.47 -0.74
N GLU A 42 -15.51 -3.60 -0.12
CA GLU A 42 -16.47 -4.70 0.03
C GLU A 42 -17.38 -4.56 1.26
N GLY A 43 -16.98 -3.74 2.25
CA GLY A 43 -17.61 -3.71 3.57
C GLY A 43 -17.30 -4.98 4.38
N PRO A 44 -17.73 -5.09 5.65
CA PRO A 44 -17.49 -6.28 6.46
C PRO A 44 -18.09 -7.49 5.73
N ARG A 45 -17.25 -8.43 5.27
CA ARG A 45 -17.79 -9.65 4.67
C ARG A 45 -18.56 -10.35 5.78
N PRO A 46 -19.86 -10.65 5.60
CA PRO A 46 -20.56 -11.45 6.59
C PRO A 46 -19.80 -12.76 6.67
N ALA A 47 -19.26 -13.07 7.86
CA ALA A 47 -18.67 -14.37 8.13
C ALA A 47 -19.66 -15.42 7.64
N PRO A 48 -19.22 -16.41 6.83
CA PRO A 48 -20.13 -17.40 6.26
C PRO A 48 -20.95 -17.96 7.42
N ALA A 49 -22.26 -17.76 7.36
CA ALA A 49 -23.17 -18.19 8.41
C ALA A 49 -22.88 -19.67 8.67
N ALA A 50 -22.36 -19.97 9.86
CA ALA A 50 -22.10 -21.35 10.27
C ALA A 50 -23.41 -22.09 10.07
N SER A 51 -23.43 -23.02 9.12
CA SER A 51 -24.58 -23.86 8.84
C SER A 51 -24.94 -24.58 10.14
N ALA A 52 -25.98 -24.09 10.81
CA ALA A 52 -26.49 -24.69 12.03
C ALA A 52 -26.88 -26.14 11.70
N PRO A 53 -26.27 -27.14 12.36
CA PRO A 53 -26.71 -28.52 12.18
C PRO A 53 -28.15 -28.61 12.71
N ARG A 54 -29.02 -29.19 11.88
CA ARG A 54 -30.43 -29.48 12.19
C ARG A 54 -30.56 -30.39 13.40
#